data_AF-A0AAP6CX31-F1
#
_entry.id   AF-A0AAP6CX31-F1
#
_cell.length_a   1.000
_cell.length_b   1.000
_cell.length_c   1.000
_cell.angle_alpha   90.00
_cell.angle_beta   90.00
_cell.angle_gamma   90.00
#
_symmetry.space_group_name_H-M   'P 1'
#
loop_
_entity.id
_entity.type
_entity.pdbx_description
1 polymer ?
#
loop_
_entity_poly.entity_id
_entity_poly.type
_entity_poly.pdbx_seq_one_letter_code
_entity_poly.pdbx_strand_id
1 'polypeptide(L)'
;MNKITKLALALSVLTSIVGCQLVSNTPMQSTATKEIIEKAKAEFDGQRFYKLNEYDEEINVSDDGVITFKSYLPRSGGYEWVPIVIRDTSFRVSCDYFSEYVEAGMVVQVQFVGKRGRIENYDKQRCEEYGEPTWQ
;
A
#
# COMPACT_ATOMS: atom_id res chain seq x y z
N MET A 1 -4.03 36.71 -65.04
CA MET A 1 -5.42 36.44 -64.62
C MET A 1 -5.46 35.20 -63.74
N ASN A 2 -6.04 35.36 -62.56
CA ASN A 2 -6.58 34.40 -61.58
C ASN A 2 -5.65 33.34 -60.96
N LYS A 3 -5.12 33.73 -59.78
CA LYS A 3 -4.44 32.87 -58.80
C LYS A 3 -5.47 32.00 -58.08
N ILE A 4 -5.35 30.69 -58.18
CA ILE A 4 -6.01 29.75 -57.27
C ILE A 4 -5.03 29.49 -56.14
N THR A 5 -5.18 30.18 -55.01
CA THR A 5 -4.40 29.90 -53.80
C THR A 5 -5.24 28.99 -52.92
N LYS A 6 -4.97 27.68 -52.98
CA LYS A 6 -5.53 26.71 -52.04
C LYS A 6 -4.95 27.00 -50.66
N LEU A 7 -5.79 27.45 -49.73
CA LEU A 7 -5.47 27.52 -48.30
C LEU A 7 -5.30 26.09 -47.78
N ALA A 8 -4.06 25.69 -47.54
CA ALA A 8 -3.76 24.46 -46.82
C ALA A 8 -4.03 24.70 -45.33
N LEU A 9 -5.07 24.03 -44.79
CA LEU A 9 -5.31 23.93 -43.36
C LEU A 9 -4.14 23.20 -42.70
N ALA A 10 -3.34 23.91 -41.90
CA ALA A 10 -2.36 23.29 -41.03
C ALA A 10 -3.09 22.66 -39.84
N LEU A 11 -3.31 21.34 -39.89
CA LEU A 11 -3.86 20.55 -38.80
C LEU A 11 -2.78 20.42 -37.71
N SER A 12 -2.90 21.21 -36.65
CA SER A 12 -2.03 21.12 -35.47
C SER A 12 -2.45 19.88 -34.67
N VAL A 13 -1.67 18.80 -34.81
CA VAL A 13 -1.80 17.61 -33.98
C VAL A 13 -1.31 17.98 -32.58
N LEU A 14 -2.24 18.22 -31.68
CA LEU A 14 -1.99 18.22 -30.24
C LEU A 14 -1.60 16.81 -29.83
N THR A 15 -0.30 16.54 -29.75
CA THR A 15 0.20 15.34 -29.06
C THR A 15 -0.14 15.47 -27.60
N SER A 16 -1.26 14.87 -27.22
CA SER A 16 -1.60 14.63 -25.83
C SER A 16 -0.47 13.77 -25.26
N ILE A 17 0.37 14.37 -24.42
CA ILE A 17 1.32 13.62 -23.61
C ILE A 17 0.44 12.85 -22.63
N VAL A 18 0.03 11.64 -23.01
CA VAL A 18 -0.43 10.64 -22.07
C VAL A 18 0.80 10.30 -21.27
N GLY A 19 1.03 11.07 -20.20
CA GLY A 19 1.99 10.72 -19.19
C GLY A 19 1.51 9.46 -18.53
N CYS A 20 1.91 8.29 -19.06
CA CYS A 20 2.06 7.11 -18.24
C CYS A 20 3.08 7.50 -17.18
N GLN A 21 2.60 8.00 -16.04
CA GLN A 21 3.36 7.96 -14.81
C GLN A 21 3.63 6.48 -14.59
N LEU A 22 4.84 6.05 -14.96
CA LEU A 22 5.40 4.78 -14.52
C LEU A 22 5.39 4.88 -13.01
N VAL A 23 4.33 4.34 -12.39
CA VAL A 23 4.30 4.11 -10.96
C VAL A 23 5.55 3.27 -10.70
N SER A 24 6.50 3.85 -9.99
CA SER A 24 7.75 3.22 -9.63
C SER A 24 7.41 1.89 -8.95
N ASN A 25 7.55 0.78 -9.67
CA ASN A 25 7.44 -0.58 -9.12
C ASN A 25 8.69 -0.95 -8.32
N THR A 26 9.51 0.03 -7.93
CA THR A 26 10.61 -0.18 -7.01
C THR A 26 9.99 -0.66 -5.69
N PRO A 27 10.35 -1.85 -5.20
CA PRO A 27 9.88 -2.30 -3.90
C PRO A 27 10.29 -1.26 -2.85
N MET A 28 9.32 -0.82 -2.05
CA MET A 28 9.56 0.12 -0.94
C MET A 28 10.67 -0.45 -0.06
N GLN A 29 11.69 0.36 0.20
CA GLN A 29 12.83 -0.03 1.02
C GLN A 29 12.79 0.73 2.34
N SER A 30 13.02 0.00 3.43
CA SER A 30 13.16 0.61 4.75
C SER A 30 14.39 1.50 4.81
N THR A 31 14.22 2.65 5.44
CA THR A 31 15.30 3.60 5.80
C THR A 31 15.55 3.63 7.31
N ALA A 32 14.83 2.80 8.06
CA ALA A 32 14.94 2.73 9.51
C ALA A 32 16.33 2.30 9.96
N THR A 33 16.76 2.85 11.11
CA THR A 33 18.01 2.43 11.73
C THR A 33 17.85 1.04 12.35
N LYS A 34 18.98 0.35 12.54
CA LYS A 34 18.98 -0.95 13.25
C LYS A 34 18.32 -0.87 14.63
N GLU A 35 18.52 0.23 15.35
CA GLU A 35 17.91 0.43 16.68
C GLU A 35 16.38 0.43 16.62
N ILE A 36 15.79 1.11 15.62
CA ILE A 36 14.34 1.12 15.41
C ILE A 36 13.83 -0.28 15.04
N ILE A 37 14.55 -1.00 14.17
CA ILE A 37 14.19 -2.36 13.76
C ILE A 37 14.18 -3.32 14.97
N GLU A 38 15.21 -3.25 15.82
CA GLU A 38 15.28 -4.08 17.01
C GLU A 38 14.24 -3.70 18.07
N LYS A 39 13.90 -2.40 18.20
CA LYS A 39 12.77 -1.95 19.03
C LYS A 39 11.46 -2.57 18.53
N ALA A 40 11.18 -2.47 17.23
CA ALA A 40 9.96 -3.03 16.64
C ALA A 40 9.88 -4.55 16.83
N LYS A 41 10.99 -5.28 16.61
CA LYS A 41 11.05 -6.71 16.89
C LYS A 41 10.72 -7.03 18.35
N ALA A 42 11.34 -6.34 19.30
CA ALA A 42 11.11 -6.59 20.72
C ALA A 42 9.66 -6.31 21.13
N GLU A 43 9.02 -5.32 20.52
CA GLU A 43 7.63 -4.97 20.81
C GLU A 43 6.62 -5.98 20.24
N PHE A 44 6.86 -6.45 19.01
CA PHE A 44 5.91 -7.30 18.28
C PHE A 44 6.24 -8.80 18.29
N ASP A 45 7.35 -9.21 18.93
CA ASP A 45 7.73 -10.62 19.01
C ASP A 45 6.61 -11.47 19.64
N GLY A 46 6.26 -12.56 18.94
CA GLY A 46 5.21 -13.48 19.36
C GLY A 46 3.79 -12.91 19.38
N GLN A 47 3.55 -11.67 18.91
CA GLN A 47 2.20 -11.12 18.86
C GLN A 47 1.35 -11.81 17.80
N ARG A 48 0.34 -12.54 18.28
CA ARG A 48 -0.69 -13.16 17.46
C ARG A 48 -2.06 -12.85 18.05
N PHE A 49 -2.92 -12.23 17.28
CA PHE A 49 -4.27 -11.90 17.73
C PHE A 49 -5.22 -12.96 17.19
N TYR A 50 -5.51 -13.95 18.04
CA TYR A 50 -6.52 -14.95 17.73
C TYR A 50 -7.89 -14.45 18.19
N LYS A 51 -8.69 -13.90 17.27
CA LYS A 51 -10.13 -13.79 17.51
C LYS A 51 -10.81 -15.06 17.03
N LEU A 52 -11.30 -15.86 17.98
CA LEU A 52 -12.37 -16.81 17.70
C LEU A 52 -13.49 -16.00 17.03
N ASN A 53 -13.71 -16.25 15.74
CA ASN A 53 -14.89 -15.90 14.94
C ASN A 53 -14.80 -14.69 13.99
N GLU A 54 -13.67 -13.96 13.88
CA GLU A 54 -13.58 -12.89 12.86
C GLU A 54 -12.37 -13.04 11.95
N TYR A 55 -11.13 -12.85 12.44
CA TYR A 55 -9.92 -12.99 11.64
C TYR A 55 -8.75 -13.41 12.56
N ASP A 56 -7.85 -14.29 12.08
CA ASP A 56 -6.56 -14.58 12.72
C ASP A 56 -5.58 -13.52 12.21
N GLU A 57 -4.78 -12.93 13.11
CA GLU A 57 -3.81 -11.90 12.74
C GLU A 57 -2.43 -12.21 13.31
N GLU A 58 -1.40 -11.95 12.49
CA GLU A 58 0.00 -12.22 12.81
C GLU A 58 0.84 -10.99 12.46
N ILE A 59 1.73 -10.59 13.37
CA ILE A 59 2.75 -9.57 13.11
C ILE A 59 4.12 -10.23 13.08
N ASN A 60 4.95 -9.83 12.12
CA ASN A 60 6.36 -10.20 12.07
C ASN A 60 7.19 -8.98 11.68
N VAL A 61 8.41 -8.85 12.21
CA VAL A 61 9.35 -7.78 11.88
C VAL A 61 10.63 -8.40 11.32
N SER A 62 10.97 -8.07 10.09
CA SER A 62 12.16 -8.58 9.41
C SER A 62 13.44 -7.79 9.76
N ASP A 63 14.60 -8.38 9.45
CA ASP A 63 15.91 -7.74 9.62
C ASP A 63 16.12 -6.52 8.73
N ASP A 64 15.43 -6.44 7.59
CA ASP A 64 15.47 -5.32 6.65
C ASP A 64 14.42 -4.24 6.98
N GLY A 65 13.78 -4.32 8.14
CA GLY A 65 12.91 -3.27 8.67
C GLY A 65 11.54 -3.21 8.00
N VAL A 66 11.00 -4.37 7.62
CA VAL A 66 9.63 -4.52 7.14
C VAL A 66 8.77 -5.14 8.25
N ILE A 67 7.71 -4.45 8.64
CA ILE A 67 6.67 -4.97 9.51
C ILE A 67 5.62 -5.65 8.63
N THR A 68 5.47 -6.97 8.74
CA THR A 68 4.43 -7.73 8.05
C THR A 68 3.26 -7.97 8.97
N PHE A 69 2.10 -7.41 8.64
CA PHE A 69 0.82 -7.75 9.26
C PHE A 69 0.06 -8.68 8.33
N LYS A 70 -0.38 -9.84 8.82
CA LYS A 70 -1.22 -10.77 8.06
C LYS A 70 -2.59 -10.86 8.69
N SER A 71 -3.64 -10.77 7.88
CA SER A 71 -5.01 -11.07 8.29
C SER A 71 -5.54 -12.24 7.47
N TYR A 72 -6.08 -13.26 8.13
CA TYR A 72 -6.53 -14.50 7.50
C TYR A 72 -8.05 -14.60 7.51
N LEU A 73 -8.65 -14.93 6.36
CA LEU A 73 -10.08 -15.29 6.33
C LEU A 73 -10.35 -16.53 7.19
N PRO A 74 -11.57 -16.66 7.75
CA PRO A 74 -11.99 -17.89 8.39
C PRO A 74 -11.78 -19.10 7.47
N ARG A 75 -11.30 -20.21 8.05
CA ARG A 75 -10.95 -21.44 7.30
C ARG A 75 -12.14 -22.14 6.63
N SER A 76 -13.37 -21.77 6.99
CA SER A 76 -14.61 -22.32 6.45
C SER A 76 -15.60 -21.19 6.18
N GLY A 77 -16.59 -21.43 5.31
CA GLY A 77 -17.70 -20.47 5.08
C GLY A 77 -17.63 -19.65 3.78
N GLY A 78 -16.67 -19.91 2.88
CA GLY A 78 -16.66 -19.31 1.54
C GLY A 78 -16.37 -17.80 1.50
N TYR A 79 -15.84 -17.24 2.59
CA TYR A 79 -15.49 -15.83 2.72
C TYR A 79 -14.50 -15.38 1.64
N GLU A 80 -14.59 -14.11 1.26
CA GLU A 80 -13.64 -13.46 0.37
C GLU A 80 -13.36 -12.04 0.83
N TRP A 81 -12.17 -11.55 0.52
CA TRP A 81 -11.80 -10.18 0.82
C TRP A 81 -12.46 -9.20 -0.13
N VAL A 82 -13.01 -8.12 0.45
CA VAL A 82 -13.60 -7.01 -0.30
C VAL A 82 -12.50 -5.98 -0.61
N PRO A 83 -12.30 -5.59 -1.88
CA PRO A 83 -11.16 -4.75 -2.23
C PRO A 83 -11.07 -3.40 -1.53
N ILE A 84 -12.20 -2.73 -1.30
CA ILE A 84 -12.22 -1.43 -0.62
C ILE A 84 -11.83 -1.57 0.86
N VAL A 85 -12.32 -2.62 1.53
CA VAL A 85 -11.97 -2.93 2.94
C VAL A 85 -10.48 -3.21 3.07
N ILE A 86 -9.89 -3.96 2.15
CA ILE A 86 -8.43 -4.18 2.17
C ILE A 86 -7.69 -2.84 2.13
N ARG A 87 -8.08 -1.91 1.25
CA ARG A 87 -7.37 -0.63 1.11
C ARG A 87 -7.48 0.20 2.39
N ASP A 88 -8.69 0.30 2.92
CA ASP A 88 -8.97 1.03 4.15
C ASP A 88 -8.22 0.45 5.35
N THR A 89 -8.36 -0.86 5.58
CA THR A 89 -7.68 -1.55 6.68
C THR A 89 -6.16 -1.49 6.52
N SER A 90 -5.61 -1.63 5.30
CA SER A 90 -4.17 -1.48 5.08
C SER A 90 -3.67 -0.08 5.44
N PHE A 91 -4.42 0.96 5.08
CA PHE A 91 -4.07 2.32 5.46
C PHE A 91 -4.09 2.46 6.98
N ARG A 92 -5.18 2.09 7.64
CA ARG A 92 -5.31 2.25 9.10
C ARG A 92 -4.26 1.48 9.88
N VAL A 93 -3.97 0.23 9.49
CA VAL A 93 -2.91 -0.56 10.11
C VAL A 93 -1.55 0.11 9.94
N SER A 94 -1.24 0.60 8.74
CA SER A 94 0.09 1.13 8.45
C SER A 94 0.30 2.57 8.95
N CYS A 95 -0.63 3.45 8.61
CA CYS A 95 -0.52 4.89 8.77
C CYS A 95 -1.11 5.42 10.08
N ASP A 96 -1.98 4.66 10.76
CA ASP A 96 -2.47 5.02 12.10
C ASP A 96 -1.77 4.19 13.18
N TYR A 97 -1.89 2.85 13.10
CA TYR A 97 -1.41 1.95 14.15
C TYR A 97 0.12 1.84 14.19
N PHE A 98 0.77 1.64 13.04
CA PHE A 98 2.23 1.58 12.93
C PHE A 98 2.88 2.93 12.56
N SER A 99 2.14 4.04 12.73
CA SER A 99 2.56 5.39 12.33
C SER A 99 3.96 5.75 12.84
N GLU A 100 4.28 5.50 14.11
CA GLU A 100 5.59 5.78 14.70
C GLU A 100 6.74 5.08 13.95
N TYR A 101 6.55 3.82 13.56
CA TYR A 101 7.59 3.05 12.86
C TYR A 101 7.72 3.46 11.40
N VAL A 102 6.59 3.77 10.75
CA VAL A 102 6.57 4.31 9.39
C VAL A 102 7.25 5.68 9.35
N GLU A 103 6.98 6.56 10.32
CA GLU A 103 7.65 7.84 10.47
C GLU A 103 9.16 7.69 10.72
N ALA A 104 9.55 6.65 11.46
CA ALA A 104 10.95 6.28 11.71
C ALA A 104 11.62 5.56 10.52
N GLY A 105 10.91 5.41 9.39
CA GLY A 105 11.46 4.91 8.13
C GLY A 105 11.27 3.42 7.87
N MET A 106 10.48 2.70 8.67
CA MET A 106 10.11 1.31 8.39
C MET A 106 9.04 1.23 7.29
N VAL A 107 8.96 0.06 6.66
CA VAL A 107 7.89 -0.26 5.70
C VAL A 107 6.91 -1.21 6.36
N VAL A 108 5.61 -0.97 6.20
CA VAL A 108 4.56 -1.88 6.63
C VAL A 108 3.98 -2.61 5.43
N GLN A 109 3.94 -3.93 5.50
CA GLN A 109 3.35 -4.81 4.51
C GLN A 109 2.11 -5.48 5.11
N VAL A 110 0.93 -5.10 4.62
CA VAL A 110 -0.35 -5.66 5.06
C VAL A 110 -0.79 -6.73 4.07
N GLN A 111 -0.85 -7.98 4.51
CA GLN A 111 -1.21 -9.14 3.71
C GLN A 111 -2.59 -9.67 4.11
N PHE A 112 -3.52 -9.65 3.16
CA PHE A 112 -4.82 -10.31 3.32
C PHE A 112 -4.73 -11.70 2.71
N VAL A 113 -4.76 -12.73 3.56
CA VAL A 113 -4.58 -14.13 3.13
C VAL A 113 -5.92 -14.79 2.88
N GLY A 114 -6.06 -15.44 1.73
CA GLY A 114 -7.26 -16.15 1.29
C GLY A 114 -7.86 -15.58 0.01
N LYS A 115 -9.11 -15.95 -0.30
CA LYS A 115 -9.75 -15.63 -1.58
C LYS A 115 -9.83 -14.11 -1.78
N ARG A 116 -9.36 -13.64 -2.95
CA ARG A 116 -9.23 -12.21 -3.33
C ARG A 116 -8.33 -11.37 -2.42
N GLY A 117 -7.53 -12.03 -1.61
CA GLY A 117 -6.48 -11.40 -0.83
C GLY A 117 -5.45 -10.70 -1.70
N ARG A 118 -4.79 -9.70 -1.13
CA ARG A 118 -3.67 -9.00 -1.75
C ARG A 118 -2.75 -8.43 -0.68
N ILE A 119 -1.63 -7.91 -1.15
CA ILE A 119 -0.61 -7.28 -0.34
C ILE A 119 -0.62 -5.78 -0.66
N GLU A 120 -0.64 -4.96 0.38
CA GLU A 120 -0.42 -3.51 0.27
C GLU A 120 0.81 -3.15 1.11
N ASN A 121 1.68 -2.31 0.55
CA ASN A 121 2.88 -1.83 1.23
C ASN A 121 2.76 -0.33 1.46
N TYR A 122 3.16 0.14 2.63
CA TYR A 122 3.14 1.55 3.01
C TYR A 122 4.49 1.92 3.62
N ASP A 123 5.03 3.02 3.13
CA ASP A 123 6.09 3.79 3.74
C ASP A 123 5.55 5.18 4.08
N LYS A 124 6.41 6.03 4.63
CA LYS A 124 6.03 7.40 5.01
C LYS A 124 5.43 8.17 3.84
N GLN A 125 6.07 8.12 2.66
CA GLN A 125 5.60 8.84 1.48
C GLN A 125 4.18 8.42 1.10
N ARG A 126 3.90 7.11 1.06
CA ARG A 126 2.56 6.63 0.70
C ARG A 126 1.50 6.96 1.75
N CYS A 127 1.84 6.96 3.04
CA CYS A 127 0.91 7.43 4.07
C CYS A 127 0.57 8.91 3.91
N GLU A 128 1.54 9.73 3.53
CA GLU A 128 1.35 11.17 3.27
C GLU A 128 0.58 11.43 1.96
N GLU A 129 0.80 10.64 0.91
CA GLU A 129 0.14 10.79 -0.40
C GLU A 129 -1.37 10.48 -0.36
N TYR A 130 -1.78 9.46 0.39
CA TYR A 130 -3.16 8.98 0.33
C TYR A 130 -4.12 9.73 1.26
N GLY A 131 -3.63 10.46 2.26
CA GLY A 131 -4.48 11.13 3.28
C GLY A 131 -5.43 10.14 3.99
N GLU A 132 -6.19 10.59 5.00
CA GLU A 132 -7.15 9.71 5.68
C GLU A 132 -8.13 9.07 4.67
N PRO A 133 -8.44 7.76 4.79
CA PRO A 133 -9.30 7.05 3.85
C PRO A 133 -10.71 7.63 3.84
N THR A 134 -11.28 7.80 2.65
CA THR A 134 -12.52 8.55 2.41
C THR A 134 -13.82 7.81 2.76
N TRP A 135 -13.74 6.63 3.38
CA TRP A 135 -14.92 5.90 3.86
C TRP A 135 -15.08 6.06 5.37
N GLN A 136 -15.91 7.04 5.75
CA GLN A 136 -16.54 7.13 7.07
C GLN A 136 -17.96 6.57 7.03
#